data_AF-A0A7S9WW99-F1
#
_entry.id   AF-A0A7S9WW99-F1
#
_cell.length_a   1.000
_cell.length_b   1.000
_cell.length_c   1.000
_cell.angle_alpha   90.00
_cell.angle_beta   90.00
_cell.angle_gamma   90.00
#
_symmetry.space_group_name_H-M   'P 1'
#
loop_
_entity.id
_entity.type
_entity.pdbx_description
1 polymer ?
#
loop_
_entity_poly.entity_id
_entity_poly.type
_entity_poly.pdbx_seq_one_letter_code
_entity_poly.pdbx_strand_id
1 'polypeptide(L)'
;MPGKIKLRFLSAFRDFFIYHHKSLEFRAKIFAAMISAKFDPDEDDFSILNDIVNEIYENDQTRKDFLIQTVREYVARVKRNDRITLDTLLLCIDKDMKDHKRYAKKIDFSHLRRLMSGCEEEILVQQRVYEFLINEVKLYSQSA
;
A
#
# COMPACT_ATOMS: atom_id res chain seq x y z
N MET A 1 -25.73 4.72 13.38
CA MET A 1 -25.35 5.95 12.65
C MET A 1 -23.91 5.84 12.15
N PRO A 2 -23.64 5.45 10.88
CA PRO A 2 -22.29 5.11 10.42
C PRO A 2 -21.66 6.18 9.49
N GLY A 3 -21.85 7.47 9.78
CA GLY A 3 -21.33 8.57 8.94
C GLY A 3 -20.16 9.36 9.52
N LYS A 4 -19.84 9.19 10.81
CA LYS A 4 -18.93 10.10 11.53
C LYS A 4 -17.46 9.69 11.51
N ILE A 5 -17.14 8.43 11.22
CA ILE A 5 -15.76 7.91 11.23
C ILE A 5 -15.02 8.22 9.93
N LYS A 6 -15.71 8.14 8.77
CA LYS A 6 -15.13 8.40 7.44
C LYS A 6 -14.63 9.84 7.24
N LEU A 7 -15.28 10.83 7.87
CA LEU A 7 -14.92 12.25 7.72
C LEU A 7 -13.73 12.68 8.60
N ARG A 8 -13.58 12.13 9.81
CA ARG A 8 -12.47 12.52 10.72
C ARG A 8 -11.10 12.14 10.19
N PHE A 9 -11.00 11.09 9.37
CA PHE A 9 -9.71 10.65 8.86
C PHE A 9 -9.32 11.30 7.52
N LEU A 10 -10.26 11.71 6.66
CA LEU A 10 -9.93 12.54 5.48
C LEU A 10 -9.29 13.89 5.86
N SER A 11 -9.66 14.45 7.01
CA SER A 11 -8.98 15.59 7.62
C SER A 11 -7.65 15.17 8.28
N ALA A 12 -7.61 14.05 9.00
CA ALA A 12 -6.38 13.56 9.63
C ALA A 12 -5.30 13.13 8.62
N PHE A 13 -5.66 12.59 7.46
CA PHE A 13 -4.78 12.27 6.32
C PHE A 13 -4.20 13.54 5.68
N ARG A 14 -4.80 14.71 5.92
CA ARG A 14 -4.23 15.98 5.51
C ARG A 14 -3.27 16.49 6.58
N ASP A 15 -3.70 16.47 7.84
CA ASP A 15 -2.95 17.07 8.95
C ASP A 15 -1.74 16.22 9.40
N PHE A 16 -1.81 14.90 9.31
CA PHE A 16 -0.76 13.96 9.72
C PHE A 16 0.35 13.80 8.68
N PHE A 17 0.02 14.02 7.41
CA PHE A 17 0.94 13.94 6.27
C PHE A 17 1.91 15.12 6.16
N ILE A 18 1.56 16.25 6.80
CA ILE A 18 2.29 17.50 6.65
C ILE A 18 3.70 17.42 7.27
N TYR A 19 4.01 16.48 8.20
CA TYR A 19 5.37 16.45 8.79
C TYR A 19 6.07 15.10 9.07
N HIS A 20 5.40 13.96 9.36
CA HIS A 20 6.12 12.86 10.06
C HIS A 20 6.06 11.42 9.51
N HIS A 21 5.22 11.10 8.50
CA HIS A 21 4.95 9.68 8.17
C HIS A 21 5.15 9.25 6.69
N LYS A 22 6.00 9.94 5.92
CA LYS A 22 6.31 9.59 4.50
C LYS A 22 6.68 8.12 4.29
N SER A 23 7.43 7.53 5.24
CA SER A 23 7.80 6.12 5.16
C SER A 23 6.63 5.14 5.38
N LEU A 24 5.65 5.53 6.18
CA LEU A 24 4.51 4.66 6.51
C LEU A 24 3.50 4.69 5.37
N GLU A 25 3.30 5.88 4.79
CA GLU A 25 2.56 6.03 3.55
C GLU A 25 3.19 5.27 2.39
N PHE A 26 4.52 5.31 2.24
CA PHE A 26 5.20 4.51 1.21
C PHE A 26 4.81 3.03 1.32
N ARG A 27 4.87 2.44 2.51
CA ARG A 27 4.40 1.06 2.75
C ARG A 27 2.91 0.89 2.39
N ALA A 28 2.09 1.86 2.74
CA ALA A 28 0.67 1.82 2.40
C ALA A 28 0.42 1.80 0.89
N LYS A 29 1.15 2.60 0.11
CA LYS A 29 1.05 2.60 -1.35
C LYS A 29 1.41 1.23 -1.93
N ILE A 30 2.47 0.59 -1.42
CA ILE A 30 2.88 -0.76 -1.85
C ILE A 30 1.77 -1.78 -1.63
N PHE A 31 1.22 -1.84 -0.42
CA PHE A 31 0.14 -2.79 -0.11
C PHE A 31 -1.14 -2.48 -0.86
N ALA A 32 -1.49 -1.19 -0.98
CA ALA A 32 -2.65 -0.78 -1.75
C ALA A 32 -2.52 -1.11 -3.23
N ALA A 33 -1.32 -1.05 -3.83
CA ALA A 33 -1.10 -1.45 -5.21
C ALA A 33 -1.36 -2.94 -5.43
N MET A 34 -0.86 -3.80 -4.53
CA MET A 34 -1.09 -5.25 -4.58
C MET A 34 -2.57 -5.61 -4.40
N ILE A 35 -3.26 -4.99 -3.45
CA ILE A 35 -4.67 -5.28 -3.18
C ILE A 35 -5.55 -4.71 -4.30
N SER A 36 -5.26 -3.50 -4.79
CA SER A 36 -6.06 -2.88 -5.86
C SER A 36 -5.96 -3.58 -7.21
N ALA A 37 -4.97 -4.45 -7.40
CA ALA A 37 -4.83 -5.27 -8.60
C ALA A 37 -5.92 -6.35 -8.72
N LYS A 38 -6.57 -6.75 -7.62
CA LYS A 38 -7.77 -7.59 -7.64
C LYS A 38 -8.97 -6.80 -8.14
N PHE A 39 -9.96 -7.39 -8.77
CA PHE A 39 -11.15 -6.70 -9.24
C PHE A 39 -11.99 -6.18 -8.07
N ASP A 40 -12.31 -7.06 -7.11
CA ASP A 40 -13.13 -6.77 -5.94
C ASP A 40 -12.43 -7.26 -4.65
N PRO A 41 -11.52 -6.44 -4.08
CA PRO A 41 -10.84 -6.80 -2.83
C PRO A 41 -11.82 -6.82 -1.65
N ASP A 42 -11.66 -7.81 -0.77
CA ASP A 42 -12.58 -8.07 0.34
C ASP A 42 -11.90 -8.03 1.71
N GLU A 43 -12.62 -8.39 2.77
CA GLU A 43 -12.07 -8.38 4.13
C GLU A 43 -11.01 -9.46 4.37
N ASP A 44 -10.95 -10.53 3.58
CA ASP A 44 -9.88 -11.54 3.71
C ASP A 44 -8.54 -10.94 3.29
N ASP A 45 -8.52 -10.11 2.23
CA ASP A 45 -7.33 -9.36 1.83
C ASP A 45 -6.84 -8.42 2.95
N PHE A 46 -7.77 -7.76 3.65
CA PHE A 46 -7.43 -6.89 4.77
C PHE A 46 -7.08 -7.65 6.06
N SER A 47 -7.55 -8.88 6.21
CA SER A 47 -7.12 -9.79 7.28
C SER A 47 -5.66 -10.19 7.10
N ILE A 48 -5.28 -10.60 5.88
CA ILE A 48 -3.88 -10.91 5.54
C ILE A 48 -2.99 -9.67 5.73
N LEU A 49 -3.46 -8.50 5.31
CA LEU A 49 -2.77 -7.25 5.57
C LEU A 49 -2.56 -7.00 7.07
N ASN A 50 -3.59 -7.24 7.89
CA ASN A 50 -3.50 -7.05 9.34
C ASN A 50 -2.42 -7.94 9.96
N ASP A 51 -2.31 -9.19 9.53
CA ASP A 51 -1.23 -10.10 9.98
C ASP A 51 0.15 -9.56 9.59
N ILE A 52 0.33 -9.16 8.33
CA ILE A 52 1.57 -8.54 7.84
C ILE A 52 1.93 -7.30 8.66
N VAL A 53 0.95 -6.45 8.94
CA VAL A 53 1.14 -5.20 9.69
C VAL A 53 1.50 -5.47 11.15
N ASN A 54 0.93 -6.52 11.76
CA ASN A 54 1.31 -6.98 13.09
C ASN A 54 2.76 -7.46 13.14
N GLU A 55 3.23 -8.17 12.12
CA GLU A 55 4.62 -8.63 12.02
C GLU A 55 5.61 -7.45 11.85
N ILE A 56 5.23 -6.42 11.08
CA ILE A 56 6.09 -5.24 10.87
C ILE A 56 6.20 -4.38 12.13
N TYR A 57 5.13 -4.32 12.94
CA TYR A 57 5.00 -3.37 14.05
C TYR A 57 4.54 -4.03 15.36
N GLU A 58 5.21 -5.09 15.81
CA GLU A 58 4.81 -5.96 16.95
C GLU A 58 4.11 -5.23 18.12
N ASN A 59 4.59 -4.06 18.54
CA ASN A 59 4.08 -3.30 19.70
C ASN A 59 3.62 -1.85 19.43
N ASP A 60 3.37 -1.45 18.17
CA ASP A 60 2.96 -0.07 17.83
C ASP A 60 1.56 -0.03 17.20
N GLN A 61 0.52 -0.10 18.05
CA GLN A 61 -0.87 -0.11 17.58
C GLN A 61 -1.24 1.10 16.73
N THR A 62 -0.72 2.29 17.09
CA THR A 62 -0.96 3.52 16.35
C THR A 62 -0.48 3.43 14.90
N ARG A 63 0.72 2.87 14.68
CA ARG A 63 1.24 2.66 13.32
C ARG A 63 0.47 1.58 12.57
N LYS A 64 0.05 0.51 13.27
CA LYS A 64 -0.77 -0.55 12.67
C LYS A 64 -2.09 0.00 12.13
N ASP A 65 -2.83 0.68 12.99
CA ASP A 65 -4.14 1.28 12.66
C ASP A 65 -4.00 2.28 11.53
N PHE A 66 -2.99 3.14 11.59
CA PHE A 66 -2.72 4.10 10.53
C PHE A 66 -2.44 3.42 9.19
N LEU A 67 -1.58 2.40 9.17
CA LEU A 67 -1.19 1.71 7.95
C LEU A 67 -2.39 1.01 7.30
N ILE A 68 -3.15 0.23 8.08
CA ILE A 68 -4.34 -0.48 7.58
C ILE A 68 -5.38 0.51 7.04
N GLN A 69 -5.66 1.58 7.79
CA GLN A 69 -6.63 2.59 7.36
C GLN A 69 -6.19 3.31 6.09
N THR A 70 -4.89 3.63 5.98
CA THR A 70 -4.30 4.29 4.80
C THR A 70 -4.39 3.40 3.58
N VAL A 71 -4.12 2.09 3.72
CA VAL A 71 -4.25 1.11 2.63
C VAL A 71 -5.71 1.02 2.17
N ARG A 72 -6.66 0.86 3.11
CA ARG A 72 -8.10 0.84 2.80
C ARG A 72 -8.54 2.07 2.02
N GLU A 73 -8.05 3.26 2.40
CA GLU A 73 -8.38 4.50 1.71
C GLU A 73 -7.83 4.53 0.28
N TYR A 74 -6.57 4.15 0.08
CA TYR A 74 -5.98 4.08 -1.27
C TYR A 74 -6.72 3.07 -2.16
N VAL A 75 -7.02 1.87 -1.65
CA VAL A 75 -7.77 0.85 -2.38
C VAL A 75 -9.16 1.38 -2.76
N ALA A 76 -9.89 1.98 -1.81
CA ALA A 76 -11.21 2.55 -2.09
C ALA A 76 -11.16 3.67 -3.15
N ARG A 77 -10.10 4.49 -3.16
CA ARG A 77 -9.92 5.54 -4.18
C ARG A 77 -9.64 4.96 -5.56
N VAL A 78 -8.81 3.93 -5.66
CA VAL A 78 -8.56 3.22 -6.92
C VAL A 78 -9.85 2.57 -7.43
N LYS A 79 -10.61 1.90 -6.55
CA LYS A 79 -11.82 1.16 -6.93
C LYS A 79 -13.00 2.04 -7.31
N ARG A 80 -13.10 3.26 -6.75
CA ARG A 80 -14.14 4.22 -7.14
C ARG A 80 -13.88 4.90 -8.50
N ASN A 81 -12.80 4.55 -9.20
CA ASN A 81 -12.34 5.29 -10.39
C ASN A 81 -12.21 6.80 -10.09
N ASP A 82 -11.71 7.14 -8.91
CA ASP A 82 -11.33 8.52 -8.58
C ASP A 82 -10.09 8.92 -9.43
N ARG A 83 -9.55 10.13 -9.19
CA ARG A 83 -8.29 10.61 -9.83
C ARG A 83 -7.06 9.72 -9.56
N ILE A 84 -7.13 8.78 -8.61
CA ILE A 84 -6.04 7.84 -8.33
C ILE A 84 -6.37 6.52 -8.98
N THR A 85 -5.52 6.11 -9.92
CA THR A 85 -5.54 4.78 -10.54
C THR A 85 -4.41 3.91 -9.99
N LEU A 86 -4.42 2.61 -10.30
CA LEU A 86 -3.29 1.73 -10.00
C LEU A 86 -1.98 2.28 -10.60
N ASP A 87 -2.01 2.72 -11.86
CA ASP A 87 -0.84 3.29 -12.54
C ASP A 87 -0.30 4.53 -11.83
N THR A 88 -1.20 5.42 -11.39
CA THR A 88 -0.79 6.61 -10.61
C THR A 88 -0.14 6.21 -9.28
N LEU A 89 -0.63 5.14 -8.64
CA LEU A 89 -0.05 4.63 -7.40
C LEU A 89 1.36 4.06 -7.63
N LEU A 90 1.56 3.30 -8.71
CA LEU A 90 2.87 2.77 -9.12
C LEU A 90 3.87 3.89 -9.44
N LEU A 91 3.44 4.94 -10.14
CA LEU A 91 4.26 6.12 -10.42
C LEU A 91 4.67 6.86 -9.12
N CYS A 92 3.77 6.96 -8.15
CA CYS A 92 4.09 7.53 -6.84
C CYS A 92 5.13 6.68 -6.09
N ILE A 93 5.02 5.36 -6.18
CA ILE A 93 5.97 4.42 -5.56
C ILE A 93 7.38 4.56 -6.18
N ASP A 94 7.46 4.58 -7.52
CA ASP A 94 8.71 4.83 -8.25
C ASP A 94 9.35 6.16 -7.81
N LYS A 95 8.57 7.24 -7.84
CA LYS A 95 9.04 8.56 -7.41
C LYS A 95 9.54 8.57 -5.96
N ASP A 96 8.80 7.95 -5.04
CA ASP A 96 9.21 7.87 -3.63
C ASP A 96 10.55 7.11 -3.46
N MET A 97 10.77 6.04 -4.23
CA MET A 97 12.05 5.31 -4.22
C MET A 97 13.19 6.11 -4.86
N LYS A 98 12.90 6.87 -5.94
CA LYS A 98 13.87 7.77 -6.56
C LYS A 98 14.33 8.87 -5.60
N ASP A 99 13.38 9.52 -4.91
CA ASP A 99 13.65 10.59 -3.96
C ASP A 99 14.27 10.07 -2.65
N HIS A 100 13.95 8.83 -2.28
CA HIS A 100 14.38 8.21 -1.03
C HIS A 100 14.83 6.75 -1.24
N LYS A 101 15.99 6.53 -1.89
CA LYS A 101 16.53 5.18 -2.23
C LYS A 101 16.46 4.13 -1.11
N ARG A 102 16.63 4.55 0.15
CA ARG A 102 16.48 3.67 1.33
C ARG A 102 15.09 3.01 1.48
N TYR A 103 14.07 3.51 0.79
CA TYR A 103 12.72 2.96 0.79
C TYR A 103 12.63 1.61 0.09
N ALA A 104 13.53 1.30 -0.85
CA ALA A 104 13.63 -0.03 -1.46
C ALA A 104 13.74 -1.14 -0.40
N LYS A 105 14.49 -0.88 0.70
CA LYS A 105 14.65 -1.82 1.84
C LYS A 105 13.38 -2.04 2.67
N LYS A 106 12.30 -1.29 2.41
CA LYS A 106 11.02 -1.41 3.14
C LYS A 106 10.05 -2.37 2.46
N ILE A 107 10.33 -2.76 1.22
CA ILE A 107 9.52 -3.69 0.47
C ILE A 107 9.95 -5.10 0.87
N ASP A 108 9.03 -5.83 1.49
CA ASP A 108 9.22 -7.24 1.81
C ASP A 108 8.39 -8.08 0.84
N PHE A 109 9.08 -8.76 -0.09
CA PHE A 109 8.45 -9.56 -1.11
C PHE A 109 7.79 -10.84 -0.57
N SER A 110 8.14 -11.31 0.63
CA SER A 110 7.42 -12.41 1.28
C SER A 110 6.01 -11.96 1.72
N HIS A 111 5.90 -10.73 2.24
CA HIS A 111 4.62 -10.12 2.56
C HIS A 111 3.77 -9.90 1.31
N LEU A 112 4.36 -9.41 0.21
CA LEU A 112 3.59 -9.18 -1.02
C LEU A 112 3.04 -10.47 -1.62
N ARG A 113 3.81 -11.57 -1.57
CA ARG A 113 3.34 -12.88 -2.04
C ARG A 113 2.12 -13.39 -1.28
N ARG A 114 1.99 -13.08 0.02
CA ARG A 114 0.82 -13.45 0.82
C ARG A 114 -0.45 -12.72 0.38
N LEU A 115 -0.32 -11.52 -0.20
CA LEU A 115 -1.45 -10.75 -0.72
C LEU A 115 -1.88 -11.21 -2.12
N MET A 116 -1.14 -12.11 -2.76
CA MET A 116 -1.51 -12.62 -4.08
C MET A 116 -2.60 -13.68 -3.93
N SER A 117 -3.79 -13.37 -4.45
CA SER A 117 -5.00 -14.19 -4.32
C SER A 117 -6.03 -13.76 -5.36
N GLY A 118 -7.01 -14.63 -5.64
CA GLY A 118 -8.09 -14.33 -6.58
C GLY A 118 -8.11 -15.26 -7.80
N CYS A 119 -8.79 -14.83 -8.85
CA CYS A 119 -8.85 -15.57 -10.12
C CYS A 119 -7.55 -15.40 -10.92
N GLU A 120 -7.41 -16.17 -12.00
CA GLU A 120 -6.21 -16.14 -12.85
C GLU A 120 -5.90 -14.73 -13.37
N GLU A 121 -6.91 -13.98 -13.80
CA GLU A 121 -6.74 -12.60 -14.29
C GLU A 121 -6.23 -11.65 -13.21
N GLU A 122 -6.77 -11.74 -11.99
CA GLU A 122 -6.33 -10.93 -10.85
C GLU A 122 -4.89 -11.26 -10.46
N ILE A 123 -4.55 -12.55 -10.39
CA ILE A 123 -3.20 -13.03 -10.11
C ILE A 123 -2.23 -12.52 -11.17
N LEU A 124 -2.61 -12.50 -12.45
CA LEU A 124 -1.78 -11.96 -13.52
C LEU A 124 -1.50 -10.46 -13.33
N VAL A 125 -2.50 -9.66 -12.94
CA VAL A 125 -2.29 -8.23 -12.67
C VAL A 125 -1.42 -8.04 -11.42
N GLN A 126 -1.67 -8.79 -10.36
CA GLN A 126 -0.84 -8.78 -9.15
C GLN A 126 0.61 -9.15 -9.44
N GLN A 127 0.84 -10.16 -10.29
CA GLN A 127 2.16 -10.57 -10.72
C GLN A 127 2.89 -9.45 -11.46
N ARG A 128 2.20 -8.70 -12.34
CA ARG A 128 2.80 -7.54 -13.02
C ARG A 128 3.18 -6.42 -12.04
N VAL A 129 2.33 -6.15 -11.04
CA VAL A 129 2.66 -5.19 -9.96
C VAL A 129 3.89 -5.67 -9.17
N TYR A 130 3.92 -6.95 -8.83
CA TYR A 130 5.02 -7.57 -8.12
C TYR A 130 6.35 -7.48 -8.89
N GLU A 131 6.33 -7.79 -10.18
CA GLU A 131 7.49 -7.70 -11.08
C GLU A 131 7.97 -6.26 -11.26
N PHE A 132 7.04 -5.31 -11.40
CA PHE A 132 7.35 -3.89 -11.40
C PHE A 132 8.14 -3.51 -10.13
N LEU A 133 7.64 -3.88 -8.95
CA LEU A 133 8.32 -3.59 -7.68
C LEU A 133 9.70 -4.24 -7.58
N ILE A 134 9.88 -5.47 -8.08
CA ILE A 134 11.20 -6.12 -8.16
C ILE A 134 12.16 -5.27 -8.99
N ASN A 135 11.73 -4.82 -10.16
CA ASN A 135 12.57 -4.06 -11.08
C ASN A 135 12.97 -2.71 -10.48
N GLU A 136 12.03 -2.00 -9.85
CA GLU A 136 12.32 -0.74 -9.18
C GLU A 136 13.27 -0.92 -7.99
N VAL A 137 13.07 -1.96 -7.17
CA VAL A 137 14.00 -2.25 -6.07
C VAL A 137 15.39 -2.55 -6.60
N LYS A 138 15.55 -3.31 -7.69
CA LYS A 138 16.86 -3.56 -8.31
C LYS A 138 17.51 -2.26 -8.77
N LEU A 139 16.77 -1.42 -9.49
CA LEU A 139 17.26 -0.15 -10.02
C LEU A 139 17.75 0.79 -8.92
N TYR A 140 16.96 0.97 -7.86
CA TYR A 140 17.27 1.92 -6.80
C TYR A 140 18.20 1.36 -5.71
N SER A 141 18.34 0.04 -5.58
CA SER A 141 19.30 -0.59 -4.67
C SER A 141 20.72 -0.64 -5.22
N GLN A 142 20.90 -0.71 -6.55
CA GLN A 142 22.22 -0.65 -7.19
C GLN A 142 22.81 0.76 -7.20
N SER A 143 21.96 1.77 -7.06
CA SER A 143 22.33 3.18 -7.14
C SER A 143 22.62 3.82 -5.77
N ALA A 144 22.62 3.04 -4.68
CA ALA A 144 22.62 3.52 -3.29
C ALA A 144 23.95 3.26 -2.56
#